data_AF-A0A9E5TM09-F1
#
_entry.id   AF-A0A9E5TM09-F1
#
_cell.length_a   1.000
_cell.length_b   1.000
_cell.length_c   1.000
_cell.angle_alpha   90.00
_cell.angle_beta   90.00
_cell.angle_gamma   90.00
#
_symmetry.space_group_name_H-M   'P 1'
#
loop_
_entity.id
_entity.type
_entity.pdbx_description
1 polymer ?
#
loop_
_entity_poly.entity_id
_entity_poly.type
_entity_poly.pdbx_seq_one_letter_code
_entity_poly.pdbx_strand_id
1 'polypeptide(L)'
;MSAEIDTHNLFIDFGKYKGERITRLPVSYLKWAVAGGIPRPVETKNGNKPFFQVAAAEIKRRGERIATIDVSAHALDKLSLRHLKKWQLEKGHDEGIMNWAQRHAQEAWNARTVADQREDGTWEIKHFDIKWVIEELAIPVVKTVK
;
A
#
# COMPACT_ATOMS: atom_id res chain seq x y z
N MET A 1 -22.56 5.15 3.40
CA MET A 1 -22.48 3.68 3.26
C MET A 1 -22.40 3.35 1.78
N SER A 2 -21.20 3.09 1.25
CA SER A 2 -21.00 2.71 -0.15
C SER A 2 -21.41 1.24 -0.33
N ALA A 3 -22.24 0.95 -1.33
CA ALA A 3 -22.66 -0.42 -1.66
C ALA A 3 -21.43 -1.32 -1.85
N GLU A 4 -21.42 -2.47 -1.18
CA GLU A 4 -20.32 -3.43 -1.25
C GLU A 4 -20.20 -3.97 -2.69
N ILE A 5 -19.02 -3.85 -3.30
CA ILE A 5 -18.79 -4.31 -4.67
C ILE A 5 -18.68 -5.84 -4.63
N ASP A 6 -19.65 -6.52 -5.23
CA ASP A 6 -19.60 -7.97 -5.45
C ASP A 6 -18.59 -8.29 -6.55
N THR A 7 -17.44 -8.85 -6.15
CA THR A 7 -16.33 -9.17 -7.05
C THR A 7 -16.47 -10.53 -7.74
N HIS A 8 -17.47 -11.34 -7.38
CA HIS A 8 -17.68 -12.64 -7.99
C HIS A 8 -18.13 -12.48 -9.45
N ASN A 9 -17.44 -13.19 -10.35
CA ASN A 9 -17.66 -13.14 -11.80
C ASN A 9 -17.33 -11.80 -12.48
N LEU A 10 -16.56 -10.92 -11.83
CA LEU A 10 -15.96 -9.78 -12.52
C LEU A 10 -14.70 -10.22 -13.26
N PHE A 11 -14.49 -9.67 -14.46
CA PHE A 11 -13.34 -9.93 -15.31
C PHE A 11 -12.53 -8.65 -15.52
N ILE A 12 -11.22 -8.80 -15.68
CA ILE A 12 -10.35 -7.70 -16.08
C ILE A 12 -10.14 -7.76 -17.60
N ASP A 13 -10.25 -6.64 -18.30
CA ASP A 13 -10.13 -6.55 -19.76
C ASP A 13 -8.81 -5.88 -20.21
N PHE A 14 -7.92 -5.56 -19.28
CA PHE A 14 -6.64 -4.90 -19.52
C PHE A 14 -5.47 -5.53 -18.75
N GLY A 15 -4.26 -5.08 -19.11
CA GLY A 15 -3.03 -5.42 -18.40
C GLY A 15 -2.59 -6.88 -18.56
N LYS A 16 -1.70 -7.33 -17.67
CA LYS A 16 -1.06 -8.65 -17.71
C LYS A 16 -2.06 -9.81 -17.59
N TYR A 17 -3.18 -9.60 -16.88
CA TYR A 17 -4.15 -10.64 -16.58
C TYR A 17 -5.45 -10.49 -17.39
N LYS A 18 -5.42 -9.83 -18.54
CA LYS A 18 -6.61 -9.63 -19.40
C LYS A 18 -7.34 -10.97 -19.65
N GLY A 19 -8.65 -10.96 -19.44
CA GLY A 19 -9.53 -12.12 -19.58
C GLY A 19 -9.66 -12.96 -18.31
N GLU A 20 -8.88 -12.69 -17.28
CA GLU A 20 -8.97 -13.41 -16.00
C GLU A 20 -10.07 -12.88 -15.09
N ARG A 21 -10.56 -13.75 -14.21
CA ARG A 21 -11.46 -13.35 -13.12
C ARG A 21 -10.70 -12.55 -12.08
N ILE A 22 -11.30 -11.47 -11.58
CA ILE A 22 -10.72 -10.63 -10.52
C ILE A 22 -10.39 -11.45 -9.27
N THR A 23 -11.24 -12.44 -8.95
CA THR A 23 -11.03 -13.36 -7.82
C THR A 23 -9.82 -14.30 -7.96
N ARG A 24 -9.24 -14.43 -9.17
CA ARG A 24 -8.03 -15.23 -9.44
C ARG A 24 -6.75 -14.40 -9.50
N LEU A 25 -6.87 -13.07 -9.48
CA LEU A 25 -5.71 -12.19 -9.56
C LEU A 25 -4.83 -12.33 -8.31
N PRO A 26 -3.49 -12.32 -8.46
CA PRO A 26 -2.59 -12.29 -7.31
C PRO A 26 -2.84 -11.07 -6.42
N VAL A 27 -2.75 -11.25 -5.10
CA VAL A 27 -2.96 -10.16 -4.13
C VAL A 27 -2.00 -9.00 -4.39
N SER A 28 -0.77 -9.26 -4.82
CA SER A 28 0.21 -8.23 -5.20
C SER A 28 -0.27 -7.37 -6.36
N TYR A 29 -0.95 -7.95 -7.34
CA TYR A 29 -1.49 -7.21 -8.49
C TYR A 29 -2.68 -6.33 -8.09
N LEU A 30 -3.54 -6.84 -7.20
CA LEU A 30 -4.63 -6.05 -6.63
C LEU A 30 -4.09 -4.89 -5.81
N LYS A 31 -3.08 -5.12 -4.96
CA LYS A 31 -2.41 -4.07 -4.18
C LYS A 31 -1.79 -3.01 -5.09
N TRP A 32 -1.12 -3.41 -6.18
CA TRP A 32 -0.62 -2.49 -7.21
C TRP A 32 -1.75 -1.65 -7.83
N ALA A 33 -2.89 -2.26 -8.14
CA ALA A 33 -4.02 -1.54 -8.73
C ALA A 33 -4.60 -0.47 -7.79
N VAL A 34 -4.69 -0.79 -6.49
CA VAL A 34 -5.07 0.17 -5.45
C VAL A 34 -4.01 1.26 -5.32
N ALA A 35 -2.72 0.89 -5.22
CA ALA A 35 -1.58 1.79 -5.08
C ALA A 35 -1.39 2.76 -6.24
N GLY A 36 -1.63 2.29 -7.46
CA GLY A 36 -1.53 3.10 -8.68
C GLY A 36 -2.79 3.90 -8.99
N GLY A 37 -3.85 3.77 -8.19
CA GLY A 37 -5.12 4.47 -8.43
C GLY A 37 -5.71 4.18 -9.82
N ILE A 38 -5.59 2.95 -10.31
CA ILE A 38 -5.85 2.61 -11.71
C ILE A 38 -7.31 2.92 -12.09
N PRO A 39 -7.56 3.96 -12.92
CA PRO A 39 -8.91 4.47 -13.17
C PRO A 39 -9.68 3.65 -14.21
N ARG A 40 -9.08 2.57 -14.74
CA ARG A 40 -9.67 1.74 -15.79
C ARG A 40 -11.01 1.17 -15.33
N PRO A 41 -12.08 1.32 -16.12
CA PRO A 41 -13.39 0.83 -15.74
C PRO A 41 -13.43 -0.69 -15.74
N VAL A 42 -14.11 -1.25 -14.76
CA VAL A 42 -14.56 -2.64 -14.73
C VAL A 42 -16.08 -2.63 -14.65
N GLU A 43 -16.72 -3.40 -15.53
CA GLU A 43 -18.16 -3.55 -15.56
C GLU A 43 -18.65 -4.29 -14.31
N THR A 44 -19.58 -3.70 -13.56
CA THR A 44 -20.19 -4.32 -12.38
C THR A 44 -21.71 -4.26 -12.49
N LYS A 45 -22.42 -5.01 -11.64
CA LYS A 45 -23.91 -4.96 -11.56
C LYS A 45 -24.47 -3.55 -11.32
N ASN A 46 -23.71 -2.68 -10.67
CA ASN A 46 -24.09 -1.30 -10.34
C ASN A 46 -23.43 -0.27 -11.28
N GLY A 47 -23.09 -0.67 -12.51
CA GLY A 47 -22.39 0.15 -13.50
C GLY A 47 -20.87 0.04 -13.43
N ASN A 48 -20.18 0.83 -14.25
CA ASN A 48 -18.72 0.80 -14.31
C ASN A 48 -18.10 1.36 -13.03
N LYS A 49 -17.13 0.63 -12.47
CA LYS A 49 -16.33 1.07 -11.32
C LYS A 49 -14.84 1.13 -11.70
N PRO A 50 -14.08 2.13 -11.21
CA PRO A 50 -12.64 2.14 -11.37
C PRO A 50 -12.02 0.87 -10.78
N PHE A 51 -11.03 0.30 -11.47
CA PHE A 51 -10.42 -0.96 -11.07
C PHE A 51 -9.82 -0.91 -9.66
N PHE A 52 -9.24 0.22 -9.25
CA PHE A 52 -8.71 0.38 -7.89
C PHE A 52 -9.79 0.15 -6.80
N GLN A 53 -11.06 0.53 -7.05
CA GLN A 53 -12.16 0.28 -6.11
C GLN A 53 -12.53 -1.20 -6.06
N VAL A 54 -12.55 -1.85 -7.23
CA VAL A 54 -12.85 -3.29 -7.33
C VAL A 54 -11.74 -4.12 -6.71
N ALA A 55 -10.47 -3.73 -6.91
CA ALA A 55 -9.32 -4.37 -6.30
C ALA A 55 -9.33 -4.22 -4.78
N ALA A 56 -9.68 -3.04 -4.25
CA ALA A 56 -9.82 -2.81 -2.81
C ALA A 56 -10.93 -3.69 -2.20
N ALA A 57 -12.07 -3.82 -2.89
CA ALA A 57 -13.16 -4.70 -2.47
C ALA A 57 -12.72 -6.18 -2.45
N GLU A 58 -11.98 -6.63 -3.46
CA GLU A 58 -11.48 -8.01 -3.52
C GLU A 58 -10.45 -8.30 -2.41
N ILE A 59 -9.54 -7.37 -2.13
CA ILE A 59 -8.58 -7.50 -1.02
C ILE A 59 -9.33 -7.62 0.31
N LYS A 60 -10.31 -6.73 0.56
CA LYS A 60 -11.16 -6.78 1.75
C LYS A 60 -11.91 -8.12 1.85
N ARG A 61 -12.47 -8.61 0.74
CA ARG A 61 -13.18 -9.91 0.67
C ARG A 61 -12.28 -11.09 1.05
N ARG A 62 -10.99 -11.05 0.68
CA ARG A 62 -10.00 -12.07 1.02
C ARG A 62 -9.54 -12.02 2.49
N GLY A 63 -9.97 -11.03 3.27
CA GLY A 63 -9.45 -10.78 4.62
C GLY A 63 -8.02 -10.24 4.63
N GLU A 64 -7.53 -9.79 3.47
CA GLU A 64 -6.20 -9.24 3.30
C GLU A 64 -6.20 -7.75 3.69
N ARG A 65 -5.08 -7.29 4.28
CA ARG A 65 -4.91 -5.87 4.58
C ARG A 65 -4.36 -5.15 3.36
N ILE A 66 -5.04 -4.06 2.97
CA ILE A 66 -4.43 -3.04 2.11
C ILE A 66 -3.46 -2.28 3.02
N ALA A 67 -2.17 -2.39 2.74
CA ALA A 67 -1.21 -1.58 3.46
C ALA A 67 -1.53 -0.11 3.15
N THR A 68 -1.77 0.69 4.19
CA THR A 68 -2.05 2.12 4.05
C THR A 68 -0.79 2.90 3.65
N ILE A 69 0.38 2.26 3.81
CA ILE A 69 1.67 2.65 3.28
C ILE A 69 2.43 1.37 2.89
N ASP A 70 3.07 1.36 1.73
CA ASP A 70 3.92 0.25 1.30
C ASP A 70 5.38 0.50 1.68
N VAL A 71 6.15 -0.56 1.93
CA VAL A 71 7.58 -0.47 2.25
C VAL A 71 8.34 -1.23 1.18
N SER A 72 9.11 -0.50 0.37
CA SER A 72 9.91 -1.12 -0.68
C SER A 72 10.96 -2.08 -0.10
N ALA A 73 11.35 -3.09 -0.89
CA ALA A 73 12.44 -4.00 -0.51
C ALA A 73 13.74 -3.25 -0.18
N HIS A 74 14.02 -2.15 -0.90
CA HIS A 74 15.17 -1.29 -0.64
C HIS A 74 15.08 -0.60 0.74
N ALA A 75 13.92 -0.05 1.08
CA ALA A 75 13.71 0.54 2.41
C ALA A 75 13.81 -0.51 3.51
N LEU A 76 13.26 -1.71 3.28
CA LEU A 76 13.32 -2.81 4.24
C LEU A 76 14.76 -3.28 4.48
N ASP A 77 15.57 -3.39 3.43
CA ASP A 77 17.00 -3.72 3.52
C ASP A 77 17.74 -2.69 4.38
N LYS A 78 17.55 -1.39 4.10
CA LYS A 78 18.14 -0.30 4.91
C LYS A 78 17.68 -0.32 6.37
N LEU A 79 16.39 -0.60 6.62
CA LEU A 79 15.85 -0.78 7.97
C LEU A 79 16.52 -1.95 8.69
N SER A 80 16.69 -3.09 8.01
CA SER A 80 17.31 -4.28 8.59
C SER A 80 18.79 -4.07 8.94
N LEU A 81 19.51 -3.21 8.20
CA LEU A 81 20.91 -2.91 8.48
C LEU A 81 21.09 -1.89 9.60
N ARG A 82 20.20 -0.90 9.72
CA ARG A 82 20.38 0.26 10.60
C ARG A 82 19.52 0.25 11.85
N HIS A 83 18.35 -0.39 11.78
CA HIS A 83 17.31 -0.27 12.79
C HIS A 83 16.81 -1.63 13.33
N LEU A 84 17.54 -2.73 13.06
CA LEU A 84 17.17 -4.07 13.55
C LEU A 84 17.02 -4.13 15.06
N LYS A 85 17.97 -3.55 15.80
CA LYS A 85 17.92 -3.51 17.27
C LYS A 85 16.69 -2.76 17.77
N LYS A 86 16.32 -1.66 17.09
CA LYS A 86 15.16 -0.85 17.45
C LYS A 86 13.86 -1.63 17.23
N TRP A 87 13.74 -2.33 16.10
CA TRP A 87 12.63 -3.25 15.87
C TRP A 87 12.55 -4.34 16.95
N GLN A 88 13.67 -4.98 17.30
CA GLN A 88 13.66 -6.04 18.31
C GLN A 88 13.19 -5.58 19.70
N LEU A 89 13.45 -4.31 20.05
CA LEU A 89 13.03 -3.71 21.32
C LEU A 89 11.56 -3.29 21.34
N GLU A 90 11.04 -2.79 20.21
CA GLU A 90 9.76 -2.08 20.14
C GLU A 90 8.64 -2.86 19.43
N LYS A 91 8.95 -4.03 18.87
CA LYS A 91 7.96 -4.83 18.16
C LYS A 91 6.85 -5.31 19.09
N GLY A 92 5.62 -5.28 18.59
CA GLY A 92 4.50 -5.97 19.24
C GLY A 92 4.68 -7.48 19.28
N HIS A 93 3.76 -8.16 19.95
CA HIS A 93 3.70 -9.63 19.96
C HIS A 93 3.61 -10.17 18.53
N ASP A 94 4.54 -11.07 18.16
CA ASP A 94 4.68 -11.65 16.82
C ASP A 94 4.75 -10.64 15.65
N GLU A 95 5.22 -9.40 15.89
CA GLU A 95 5.32 -8.39 14.85
C GLU A 95 6.64 -8.53 14.06
N GLY A 96 6.53 -8.96 12.79
CA GLY A 96 7.64 -8.97 11.84
C GLY A 96 8.11 -7.56 11.44
N ILE A 97 9.37 -7.43 11.03
CA ILE A 97 9.99 -6.13 10.70
C ILE A 97 9.25 -5.36 9.60
N MET A 98 8.65 -6.05 8.63
CA MET A 98 7.83 -5.42 7.58
C MET A 98 6.59 -4.74 8.17
N ASN A 99 5.87 -5.42 9.05
CA ASN A 99 4.65 -4.89 9.66
C ASN A 99 4.98 -3.73 10.61
N TRP A 100 6.06 -3.88 11.39
CA TRP A 100 6.59 -2.81 12.24
C TRP A 100 6.96 -1.57 11.42
N ALA A 101 7.63 -1.74 10.29
CA ALA A 101 8.00 -0.65 9.39
C ALA A 101 6.77 0.05 8.79
N GLN A 102 5.78 -0.72 8.33
CA GLN A 102 4.52 -0.16 7.81
C GLN A 102 3.78 0.66 8.87
N ARG A 103 3.71 0.16 10.11
CA ARG A 103 3.07 0.88 11.22
C ARG A 103 3.74 2.22 11.50
N HIS A 104 5.06 2.24 11.71
CA HIS A 104 5.77 3.47 11.99
C HIS A 104 5.85 4.43 10.79
N ALA A 105 5.95 3.90 9.57
CA ALA A 105 5.85 4.73 8.38
C ALA A 105 4.46 5.37 8.24
N GLN A 106 3.39 4.66 8.63
CA GLN A 106 2.04 5.21 8.61
C GLN A 106 1.86 6.30 9.67
N GLU A 107 2.39 6.09 10.87
CA GLU A 107 2.42 7.11 11.92
C GLU A 107 3.14 8.37 11.42
N ALA A 108 4.33 8.20 10.83
CA ALA A 108 5.11 9.29 10.22
C ALA A 108 4.30 10.02 9.14
N TRP A 109 3.69 9.26 8.23
CA TRP A 109 2.86 9.81 7.16
C TRP A 109 1.70 10.64 7.70
N ASN A 110 1.02 10.18 8.74
CA ASN A 110 -0.11 10.89 9.34
C ASN A 110 0.33 12.16 10.09
N ALA A 111 1.55 12.18 10.63
CA ALA A 111 2.12 13.32 11.35
C ALA A 111 2.83 14.34 10.44
N ARG A 112 2.95 14.07 9.13
CA ARG A 112 3.69 14.90 8.19
C ARG A 112 3.13 16.32 8.09
N THR A 113 4.02 17.26 7.84
CA THR A 113 3.74 18.68 7.66
C THR A 113 4.27 19.14 6.30
N VAL A 114 3.78 20.27 5.78
CA VAL A 114 4.25 20.80 4.48
C VAL A 114 5.76 21.04 4.45
N ALA A 115 6.40 21.26 5.61
CA ALA A 115 7.85 21.41 5.73
C ALA A 115 8.63 20.10 5.44
N ASP A 116 7.96 18.94 5.51
CA ASP A 116 8.57 17.64 5.22
C ASP A 116 8.57 17.33 3.70
N GLN A 117 7.85 18.11 2.89
CA GLN A 117 7.79 17.92 1.44
C GLN A 117 9.04 18.49 0.76
N ARG A 118 9.66 17.70 -0.12
CA ARG A 118 10.80 18.11 -0.93
C ARG A 118 10.36 18.63 -2.29
N GLU A 119 11.28 19.34 -2.95
CA GLU A 119 11.12 19.85 -4.32
C GLU A 119 10.86 18.74 -5.35
N ASP A 120 11.37 17.52 -5.11
CA ASP A 120 11.17 16.36 -5.99
C ASP A 120 9.80 15.67 -5.81
N GLY A 121 8.94 16.21 -4.95
CA GLY A 121 7.62 15.65 -4.65
C GLY A 121 7.63 14.50 -3.64
N THR A 122 8.81 14.08 -3.15
CA THR A 122 8.90 13.11 -2.05
C THR A 122 8.80 13.80 -0.69
N TRP A 123 8.45 13.03 0.34
CA TRP A 123 8.35 13.48 1.71
C TRP A 123 9.52 12.90 2.52
N GLU A 124 10.26 13.75 3.22
CA GLU A 124 11.30 13.34 4.16
C GLU A 124 10.86 13.63 5.59
N ILE A 125 10.27 12.64 6.23
CA ILE A 125 9.63 12.79 7.54
C ILE A 125 10.53 12.17 8.62
N LYS A 126 10.90 12.95 9.62
CA LYS A 126 11.62 12.42 10.79
C LYS A 126 10.60 11.92 11.82
N HIS A 127 10.55 10.61 12.02
CA HIS A 127 9.70 9.98 13.03
C HIS A 127 10.46 8.84 13.69
N PHE A 128 10.41 8.80 15.02
CA PHE A 128 11.00 7.72 15.80
C PHE A 128 12.51 7.51 15.54
N ASP A 129 13.28 8.60 15.47
CA ASP A 129 14.71 8.64 15.08
C ASP A 129 15.05 7.96 13.75
N ILE A 130 14.04 7.78 12.90
CA ILE A 130 14.19 7.27 11.55
C ILE A 130 13.75 8.40 10.63
N LYS A 131 14.53 8.62 9.57
CA LYS A 131 14.16 9.57 8.53
C LYS A 131 13.54 8.78 7.38
N TRP A 132 12.21 8.83 7.29
CA TRP A 132 11.40 8.12 6.31
C TRP A 132 11.35 8.93 5.02
N VAL A 133 11.74 8.33 3.90
CA VAL A 133 11.59 8.95 2.57
C VAL A 133 10.42 8.28 1.87
N ILE A 134 9.31 9.00 1.71
CA ILE A 134 8.03 8.48 1.24
C ILE A 134 7.63 9.19 -0.06
N GLU A 135 7.22 8.42 -1.06
CA GLU A 135 6.65 8.93 -2.31
C GLU A 135 5.11 8.93 -2.21
N GLU A 136 4.47 10.06 -2.55
CA GLU A 136 3.01 10.21 -2.51
C GLU A 136 2.39 9.64 -3.79
N LEU A 137 2.04 8.35 -3.73
CA LEU A 137 1.21 7.67 -4.73
C LEU A 137 -0.19 7.41 -4.13
N ALA A 138 -1.06 6.69 -4.85
CA ALA A 138 -2.40 6.40 -4.30
C ALA A 138 -2.33 5.49 -3.04
N ILE A 139 -1.27 4.69 -2.91
CA ILE A 139 -0.77 4.20 -1.62
C ILE A 139 0.65 4.77 -1.46
N PRO A 140 0.93 5.56 -0.42
CA PRO A 140 2.26 6.07 -0.14
C PRO A 140 3.29 4.94 -0.08
N VAL A 141 4.50 5.18 -0.59
CA VAL A 141 5.56 4.15 -0.64
C VAL A 141 6.83 4.63 0.04
N VAL A 142 7.32 3.90 1.04
CA VAL A 142 8.65 4.13 1.62
C VAL A 142 9.72 3.69 0.63
N LYS A 143 10.42 4.66 0.06
CA LYS A 143 11.51 4.44 -0.91
C LYS A 143 12.81 4.08 -0.22
N THR A 144 13.10 4.72 0.91
CA THR A 144 14.30 4.44 1.70
C THR A 144 14.12 4.95 3.13
N VAL A 145 15.04 4.56 4.02
CA VAL A 145 15.19 5.14 5.35
C VAL A 145 16.61 5.65 5.53
N LYS A 146 16.77 6.75 6.26
CA LYS A 146 18.08 7.33 6.57
C LYS A 146 18.38 7.27 8.05
#